data_AF-A0A538RYP9-F1
#
_entry.id   AF-A0A538RYP9-F1
#
_cell.length_a   1.000
_cell.length_b   1.000
_cell.length_c   1.000
_cell.angle_alpha   90.00
_cell.angle_beta   90.00
_cell.angle_gamma   90.00
#
_symmetry.space_group_name_H-M   'P 1'
#
loop_
_entity.id
_entity.type
_entity.pdbx_description
1 polymer ?
#
loop_
_entity_poly.entity_id
_entity_poly.type
_entity_poly.pdbx_seq_one_letter_code
_entity_poly.pdbx_strand_id
1 'polypeptide(L)' 'MPRKKKDQIPRLLVPPKATLRQIYAKYRQEFTAADLQQYTELEDGVPIEHIVAELEAIQRRETRKRKKA' A
#
# COMPACT_ATOMS: atom_id res chain seq x y z
N MET A 1 -15.95 4.89 27.99
CA MET A 1 -14.62 4.47 27.49
C MET A 1 -14.81 3.75 26.16
N PRO A 2 -14.48 4.34 25.00
CA PRO A 2 -14.64 3.67 23.72
C PRO A 2 -13.58 2.57 23.58
N ARG A 3 -14.01 1.34 23.28
CA ARG A 3 -13.12 0.18 23.09
C ARG A 3 -12.30 0.41 21.82
N LYS A 4 -10.96 0.36 21.91
CA LYS A 4 -10.06 0.44 20.75
C LYS A 4 -10.47 -0.61 19.71
N LYS A 5 -10.79 -0.18 18.48
CA LYS A 5 -10.94 -1.09 17.34
C LYS A 5 -9.59 -1.78 17.15
N LYS A 6 -9.55 -3.09 17.34
CA LYS A 6 -8.37 -3.89 16.97
C LYS A 6 -8.37 -3.94 15.45
N ASP A 7 -7.44 -3.26 14.82
CA ASP A 7 -7.11 -3.50 13.40
C ASP A 7 -6.60 -4.94 13.29
N GLN A 8 -7.54 -5.87 13.09
CA GLN A 8 -7.25 -7.30 12.93
C GLN A 8 -6.90 -7.53 11.47
N ILE A 9 -5.65 -7.25 11.11
CA ILE A 9 -5.09 -7.82 9.88
C ILE A 9 -5.13 -9.35 10.06
N PRO A 10 -5.89 -10.10 9.24
CA PRO A 10 -5.99 -11.55 9.36
C PRO A 10 -4.61 -12.18 9.19
N ARG A 11 -4.22 -13.08 10.10
CA ARG A 11 -2.94 -13.81 9.99
C ARG A 11 -3.17 -15.12 9.24
N LEU A 12 -2.52 -15.28 8.10
CA LEU A 12 -2.49 -16.54 7.36
C LEU A 12 -1.65 -17.57 8.14
N LEU A 13 -2.29 -18.60 8.68
CA LEU A 13 -1.59 -19.67 9.41
C LEU A 13 -1.04 -20.69 8.42
N VAL A 14 0.28 -20.80 8.27
CA VAL A 14 0.92 -21.77 7.37
C VAL A 14 1.81 -22.77 8.13
N PRO A 15 1.90 -24.03 7.68
CA PRO A 15 2.83 -24.99 8.25
C PRO A 15 4.28 -24.52 8.18
N PRO A 16 5.15 -24.94 9.12
CA PRO A 16 6.58 -24.65 9.03
C PRO A 16 7.16 -25.24 7.74
N LYS A 17 8.02 -24.48 7.05
CA LYS A 17 8.62 -24.83 5.75
C LYS A 17 7.64 -24.97 4.58
N ALA A 18 6.45 -24.34 4.66
CA ALA A 18 5.56 -24.27 3.51
C ALA A 18 6.24 -23.64 2.29
N THR A 19 6.04 -24.25 1.12
CA THR A 19 6.52 -23.70 -0.15
C THR A 19 5.68 -22.48 -0.56
N LEU A 20 6.25 -21.58 -1.37
CA LEU A 20 5.52 -20.42 -1.90
C LEU A 20 4.20 -20.84 -2.56
N ARG A 21 4.20 -21.93 -3.33
CA ARG A 21 2.99 -22.44 -3.99
C ARG A 21 1.89 -22.82 -3.00
N GLN A 22 2.25 -23.41 -1.87
CA GLN A 22 1.30 -23.79 -0.80
C GLN A 22 0.75 -22.55 -0.08
N ILE A 23 1.60 -21.55 0.15
CA ILE A 23 1.18 -20.28 0.75
C ILE A 23 0.15 -19.60 -0.15
N TYR A 24 0.42 -19.50 -1.46
CA TYR A 24 -0.51 -18.92 -2.42
C TYR A 24 -1.83 -19.69 -2.53
N ALA A 25 -1.78 -21.02 -2.54
CA ALA A 25 -2.98 -21.85 -2.58
C ALA A 25 -3.86 -21.60 -1.35
N LYS A 26 -3.25 -21.49 -0.16
CA LYS A 26 -3.97 -21.22 1.09
C LYS A 26 -4.53 -19.79 1.13
N TYR A 27 -3.73 -18.80 0.73
CA TYR A 27 -4.18 -17.42 0.62
C TYR A 27 -5.40 -17.30 -0.31
N ARG A 28 -5.38 -17.96 -1.48
CA ARG A 28 -6.52 -17.98 -2.41
C ARG A 28 -7.78 -18.62 -1.81
N GLN A 29 -7.64 -19.60 -0.93
CA GLN A 29 -8.79 -20.22 -0.25
C GLN A 29 -9.38 -19.32 0.84
N GLU A 30 -8.53 -18.57 1.54
CA GLU A 30 -8.95 -17.61 2.58
C GLU A 30 -9.34 -16.24 2.02
N PHE A 31 -9.11 -15.99 0.73
CA PHE A 31 -9.43 -14.73 0.07
C PHE A 31 -10.94 -14.50 0.03
N THR A 32 -11.39 -13.43 0.68
CA THR A 32 -12.81 -13.13 0.89
C THR A 32 -13.32 -12.01 -0.03
N ALA A 33 -14.65 -11.87 -0.10
CA ALA A 33 -15.27 -10.72 -0.77
C ALA A 33 -14.87 -9.37 -0.14
N ALA A 34 -14.51 -9.35 1.16
CA ALA A 34 -14.00 -8.14 1.81
C ALA A 34 -12.57 -7.78 1.33
N ASP A 35 -11.75 -8.78 1.01
CA ASP A 35 -10.43 -8.53 0.42
C ASP A 35 -10.54 -8.02 -1.02
N LEU A 36 -11.56 -8.49 -1.78
CA LEU A 36 -11.87 -7.94 -3.11
C LEU A 36 -12.29 -6.47 -3.05
N GLN A 37 -13.03 -6.09 -2.01
CA GLN A 37 -13.55 -4.73 -1.86
C GLN A 37 -12.43 -3.67 -1.81
N GLN A 38 -11.25 -4.02 -1.29
CA GLN A 38 -10.08 -3.13 -1.28
C GLN A 38 -9.64 -2.70 -2.68
N TYR A 39 -9.90 -3.53 -3.70
CA TYR A 39 -9.51 -3.26 -5.09
C TYR A 39 -10.64 -2.68 -5.94
N THR A 40 -11.84 -2.57 -5.38
CA THR A 40 -13.01 -1.97 -6.05
C THR A 40 -13.33 -0.59 -5.50
N GLU A 41 -12.82 -0.23 -4.32
CA GLU A 41 -12.93 1.11 -3.76
C GLU A 41 -11.98 2.06 -4.49
N LEU A 42 -12.52 3.21 -4.92
CA LEU A 42 -11.72 4.32 -5.40
C LEU A 42 -11.02 4.92 -4.18
N GLU A 43 -9.72 4.67 -4.04
CA GLU A 43 -8.91 5.34 -3.03
C GLU A 43 -8.92 6.85 -3.28
N ASP A 44 -9.02 7.63 -2.21
CA ASP A 44 -8.85 9.07 -2.27
C ASP A 44 -7.43 9.37 -2.76
N GLY A 45 -7.31 9.68 -4.04
CA GLY A 45 -6.05 10.08 -4.66
C GLY A 45 -5.56 11.43 -4.12
N VAL A 46 -4.27 11.70 -4.29
CA VAL A 46 -3.72 13.04 -4.05
C VAL A 46 -4.10 13.93 -5.25
N PRO A 47 -4.62 15.17 -5.04
CA PRO A 47 -4.93 16.04 -6.16
C PRO A 47 -3.69 16.32 -7.00
N ILE A 48 -3.86 16.38 -8.32
CA ILE A 48 -2.74 16.46 -9.27
C ILE A 48 -1.90 17.71 -9.07
N GLU A 49 -2.51 18.80 -8.60
CA GLU A 49 -1.85 20.07 -8.32
C GLU A 49 -0.78 19.94 -7.24
N HIS A 50 -1.02 19.09 -6.22
CA HIS A 50 -0.04 18.82 -5.17
C HIS A 50 1.16 18.05 -5.71
N ILE A 51 0.91 17.03 -6.55
CA ILE A 51 1.97 16.24 -7.18
C ILE A 51 2.83 17.14 -8.08
N VAL A 52 2.20 17.99 -8.90
CA VAL A 52 2.91 18.93 -9.78
C VAL A 52 3.75 19.91 -8.97
N ALA A 53 3.21 20.48 -7.89
CA ALA A 53 3.95 21.39 -7.03
C ALA A 53 5.18 20.72 -6.37
N GLU A 54 5.06 19.48 -5.92
CA GLU A 54 6.18 18.71 -5.38
C GLU A 54 7.25 18.43 -6.43
N LEU A 55 6.85 18.01 -7.63
CA LEU A 55 7.76 17.75 -8.74
C LEU A 55 8.51 19.02 -9.17
N GLU A 56 7.83 20.15 -9.25
CA GLU A 56 8.47 21.45 -9.54
C GLU A 56 9.47 21.84 -8.45
N ALA A 57 9.14 21.63 -7.17
CA ALA A 57 10.04 21.93 -6.06
C ALA A 57 11.32 21.09 -6.14
N ILE A 58 11.19 19.79 -6.44
CA ILE A 58 12.31 18.89 -6.69
C ILE A 58 13.16 19.40 -7.86
N GLN A 59 12.54 19.72 -9.00
CA GLN A 59 13.23 20.23 -10.18
C GLN A 59 14.00 21.53 -9.88
N ARG A 60 13.41 22.48 -9.15
CA ARG A 60 14.08 23.72 -8.73
C ARG A 60 15.27 23.44 -7.81
N ARG A 61 15.17 22.46 -6.92
CA ARG A 61 16.27 22.07 -6.03
C ARG A 61 17.42 21.43 -6.82
N GLU A 62 17.11 20.50 -7.71
CA GLU A 62 18.10 19.79 -8.52
C GLU A 62 18.81 20.72 -9.51
N THR A 63 18.07 21.62 -10.17
CA THR A 63 18.68 22.64 -11.05
C THR A 63 19.59 23.60 -10.29
N ARG A 64 19.22 24.01 -9.07
CA ARG A 64 20.10 24.82 -8.21
C ARG A 64 21.36 24.08 -7.78
N LYS A 65 21.28 22.78 -7.46
CA LYS A 65 22.45 21.95 -7.15
C LYS A 65 23.39 21.87 -8.35
N ARG A 66 22.86 21.59 -9.55
CA ARG A 66 23.65 21.53 -10.80
C ARG A 66 24.35 22.84 -11.13
N LYS A 67 23.75 23.99 -10.84
CA LYS A 67 24.38 25.32 -11.04
C LYS A 67 25.48 25.65 -10.03
N LYS A 68 25.55 24.93 -8.91
CA LYS A 68 26.56 25.14 -7.84
C LYS A 68 27.72 24.13 -7.91
N ALA A 69 27.63 23.13 -8.79
CA ALA A 69 28.71 22.21 -9.11
C ALA A 69 29.48 22.74 -10.33
#